data_AF-A0A2D4QYU9-F1
#
_entry.id   AF-A0A2D4QYU9-F1
#
_cell.length_a   1.000
_cell.length_b   1.000
_cell.length_c   1.000
_cell.angle_alpha   90.00
_cell.angle_beta   90.00
_cell.angle_gamma   90.00
#
_symmetry.space_group_name_H-M   'P 1'
#
loop_
_entity.id
_entity.type
_entity.pdbx_description
1 polymer ?
#
loop_
_entity_poly.entity_id
_entity_poly.type
_entity_poly.pdbx_seq_one_letter_code
_entity_poly.pdbx_strand_id
1 'polypeptide(L)'
;MAGGKETPRQKMIGMMYLVLTALLALNVSKSILDAFINIEANIQTGNTTEVQRGDEKKSDVASKKTNDEGGENKTAVGIYNVMDKIDKAASEKIALIDRIKLLIFQACAEDLSPTAEKPICIKDRAEWKLDFANITKPGLTKNSEPIKPIKMNLNHVAKKDAYDEQMLIMGINENIMAPNKKAPGFAVWPAMEKFRSEICNLIVEASSAIDEDGKKYSFKDPKIKKFKDLADLDKQLTKAIDASEIKQDDKGIIRSLYKGLTKNEMQDDPHEEGKQRHWVGGTFDHAPSVAAIAALSSLQSEVLTARADAMAYLSSKVGGGNYAFNKVTSLAIAAPSVTGGATDTLRVMMAAFDSEKQPIVTPDDGKGTLVETKGGQAYIAYTAPSGGEIELTGTIAIKDKFGNLKPAQYSTVVKVVEKGGSIALPEVSVFYTDWPNKVTYSASGVVSTSVSCRGCSKSSKNKSWKDADGVSFKGDWLYVNRGTRSVTVTLQGKDNNGNNVKFGDYKYPVKKFPKPEVKTKSLAKSRGGFLDVGLGDAFNFKGIKYKVTGGEILGKGFSGDRLKPANLSKARPGQKIGIVLFTKRTDTGKKDIIDGVIEIK
;
A
#
# COMPACT_ATOMS: atom_id res chain seq x y z
N MET A 1 -28.87 -61.32 25.99
CA MET A 1 -30.33 -61.54 25.96
C MET A 1 -30.67 -62.39 24.74
N ALA A 2 -31.53 -63.40 24.93
CA ALA A 2 -32.08 -64.35 23.95
C ALA A 2 -31.20 -65.52 23.48
N GLY A 3 -30.91 -66.46 24.39
CA GLY A 3 -30.43 -67.82 24.08
C GLY A 3 -31.57 -68.85 24.01
N GLY A 4 -32.67 -68.52 23.32
CA GLY A 4 -33.73 -69.50 23.01
C GLY A 4 -33.38 -70.26 21.74
N LYS A 5 -33.59 -71.58 21.70
CA LYS A 5 -33.45 -72.37 20.45
C LYS A 5 -34.43 -71.82 19.41
N GLU A 6 -33.92 -71.06 18.44
CA GLU A 6 -34.72 -70.52 17.34
C GLU A 6 -35.48 -71.65 16.63
N THR A 7 -36.77 -71.42 16.38
CA THR A 7 -37.59 -72.37 15.63
C THR A 7 -37.04 -72.52 14.21
N PRO A 8 -37.18 -73.69 13.55
CA PRO A 8 -36.70 -73.89 12.17
C PRO A 8 -37.20 -72.82 11.19
N ARG A 9 -38.39 -72.27 11.43
CA ARG A 9 -38.98 -71.16 10.66
C ARG A 9 -38.21 -69.83 10.86
N GLN A 10 -37.82 -69.50 12.09
CA GLN A 10 -36.99 -68.31 12.36
C GLN A 10 -35.59 -68.45 11.78
N LYS A 11 -35.00 -69.65 11.81
CA LYS A 11 -33.73 -69.92 11.13
C LYS A 11 -33.81 -69.75 9.62
N MET A 12 -34.89 -70.21 8.99
CA MET A 12 -35.11 -69.99 7.56
C MET A 12 -35.32 -68.52 7.22
N ILE A 13 -36.07 -67.77 8.04
CA ILE A 13 -36.27 -66.33 7.84
C ILE A 13 -34.96 -65.56 8.07
N GLY A 14 -34.17 -65.91 9.10
CA GLY A 14 -32.86 -65.31 9.36
C GLY A 14 -31.84 -65.59 8.26
N MET A 15 -31.79 -66.83 7.75
CA MET A 15 -30.98 -67.19 6.58
C MET A 15 -31.41 -66.42 5.33
N MET A 16 -32.72 -66.31 5.09
CA MET A 16 -33.24 -65.55 3.95
C MET A 16 -32.93 -64.05 4.06
N TYR A 17 -33.00 -63.47 5.25
CA TYR A 17 -32.68 -62.06 5.48
C TYR A 17 -31.17 -61.80 5.31
N LEU A 18 -30.32 -62.71 5.77
CA LEU A 18 -28.87 -62.66 5.52
C LEU A 18 -28.56 -62.76 4.02
N VAL A 19 -29.21 -63.68 3.30
CA VAL A 19 -29.04 -63.83 1.84
C VAL A 19 -29.56 -62.61 1.09
N LEU A 20 -30.72 -62.05 1.44
CA LEU A 20 -31.26 -60.83 0.83
C LEU A 20 -30.39 -59.61 1.11
N THR A 21 -29.89 -59.47 2.34
CA THR A 21 -28.97 -58.39 2.72
C THR A 21 -27.64 -58.52 1.98
N ALA A 22 -27.12 -59.74 1.79
CA ALA A 22 -25.94 -60.01 0.98
C ALA A 22 -26.16 -59.71 -0.51
N LEU A 23 -27.33 -60.04 -1.07
CA LEU A 23 -27.69 -59.72 -2.46
C LEU A 23 -27.85 -58.20 -2.68
N LEU A 24 -28.41 -57.47 -1.71
CA LEU A 24 -28.48 -56.01 -1.73
C LEU A 24 -27.07 -55.39 -1.65
N ALA A 25 -26.20 -55.90 -0.78
CA ALA A 25 -24.81 -55.47 -0.67
C ALA A 25 -24.01 -55.73 -1.96
N LEU A 26 -24.28 -56.82 -2.67
CA LEU A 26 -23.66 -57.16 -3.97
C LEU A 26 -24.09 -56.20 -5.09
N ASN A 27 -25.32 -55.67 -5.04
CA ASN A 27 -25.76 -54.65 -6.00
C ASN A 27 -25.19 -53.25 -5.68
N VAL A 28 -25.04 -52.90 -4.40
CA VAL A 28 -24.40 -51.64 -3.98
C VAL A 28 -22.91 -51.62 -4.38
N SER A 29 -22.20 -52.74 -4.26
CA SER A 29 -20.78 -52.82 -4.64
C SER A 29 -20.54 -52.50 -6.13
N LYS A 30 -21.40 -52.97 -7.04
CA LYS A 30 -21.26 -52.68 -8.47
C LYS A 30 -21.39 -51.19 -8.79
N SER A 31 -22.34 -50.49 -8.16
CA SER A 31 -22.51 -49.04 -8.35
C SER A 31 -21.32 -48.23 -7.84
N ILE A 32 -20.65 -48.70 -6.78
CA ILE A 32 -19.44 -48.07 -6.22
C ILE A 32 -18.25 -48.25 -7.19
N LEU A 33 -18.10 -49.43 -7.80
CA LEU A 33 -17.06 -49.68 -8.80
C LEU A 33 -17.24 -48.79 -10.04
N ASP A 34 -18.48 -48.61 -10.51
CA ASP A 34 -18.78 -47.71 -11.63
C ASP A 34 -18.46 -46.24 -11.28
N ALA A 35 -18.64 -45.83 -10.02
CA ALA A 35 -18.23 -44.51 -9.56
C ALA A 35 -16.70 -44.29 -9.67
N PHE A 36 -15.89 -45.29 -9.29
CA PHE A 36 -14.43 -45.23 -9.46
C PHE A 36 -14.01 -45.13 -10.93
N ILE A 37 -14.70 -45.82 -11.83
CA ILE A 37 -14.45 -45.73 -13.27
C ILE A 37 -14.71 -44.31 -13.78
N ASN A 38 -15.80 -43.68 -13.34
CA ASN A 38 -16.13 -42.31 -13.72
C ASN A 38 -15.13 -41.29 -13.13
N ILE A 39 -14.71 -41.48 -11.87
CA ILE A 39 -13.67 -40.66 -11.25
C ILE A 39 -12.37 -40.76 -12.04
N GLU A 40 -11.96 -41.97 -12.41
CA GLU A 40 -10.76 -42.19 -13.22
C GLU A 40 -10.83 -41.47 -14.57
N ALA A 41 -11.96 -41.57 -15.29
CA ALA A 41 -12.14 -40.90 -16.57
C ALA A 41 -12.01 -39.36 -16.44
N ASN A 42 -12.55 -38.80 -15.34
CA ASN A 42 -12.41 -37.38 -15.03
C ASN A 42 -10.96 -37.01 -14.70
N ILE A 43 -10.25 -37.83 -13.91
CA ILE A 43 -8.84 -37.60 -13.58
C ILE A 43 -7.99 -37.63 -14.85
N GLN A 44 -8.19 -38.58 -15.77
CA GLN A 44 -7.45 -38.62 -17.04
C GLN A 44 -7.69 -37.38 -17.91
N THR A 45 -8.93 -36.88 -17.90
CA THR A 45 -9.28 -35.63 -18.61
C THR A 45 -8.58 -34.42 -17.98
N GLY A 46 -8.58 -34.34 -16.64
CA GLY A 46 -7.81 -33.35 -15.88
C GLY A 46 -6.32 -33.42 -16.20
N ASN A 47 -5.72 -34.61 -16.15
CA ASN A 47 -4.32 -34.85 -16.48
C ASN A 47 -3.95 -34.34 -17.87
N THR A 48 -4.81 -34.57 -18.86
CA THR A 48 -4.59 -34.06 -20.23
C THR A 48 -4.59 -32.53 -20.27
N THR A 49 -5.48 -31.90 -19.51
CA THR A 49 -5.56 -30.43 -19.39
C THR A 49 -4.32 -29.86 -18.70
N GLU A 50 -3.82 -30.53 -17.65
CA GLU A 50 -2.59 -30.12 -16.95
C GLU A 50 -1.33 -30.26 -17.82
N VAL A 51 -1.25 -31.32 -18.65
CA VAL A 51 -0.19 -31.47 -19.66
C VAL A 51 -0.21 -30.28 -20.62
N GLN A 52 -1.37 -29.98 -21.20
CA GLN A 52 -1.56 -28.87 -22.12
C GLN A 52 -1.20 -27.52 -21.47
N ARG A 53 -1.64 -27.27 -20.23
CA ARG A 53 -1.31 -26.04 -19.49
C ARG A 53 0.18 -25.83 -19.38
N GLY A 54 0.95 -26.88 -19.09
CA GLY A 54 2.40 -26.80 -19.03
C GLY A 54 3.04 -26.61 -20.41
N ASP A 55 2.59 -27.35 -21.43
CA ASP A 55 3.12 -27.30 -22.78
C ASP A 55 2.94 -25.92 -23.41
N GLU A 56 1.78 -25.30 -23.22
CA GLU A 56 1.51 -23.92 -23.64
C GLU A 56 2.53 -22.96 -23.03
N LYS A 57 2.80 -23.07 -21.72
CA LYS A 57 3.76 -22.19 -21.02
C LYS A 57 5.19 -22.42 -21.48
N LYS A 58 5.57 -23.68 -21.77
CA LYS A 58 6.89 -24.02 -22.32
C LYS A 58 7.05 -23.49 -23.74
N SER A 59 6.01 -23.58 -24.56
CA SER A 59 5.96 -23.00 -25.92
C SER A 59 6.05 -21.48 -25.89
N ASP A 60 5.33 -20.82 -24.97
CA ASP A 60 5.40 -19.37 -24.76
C ASP A 60 6.84 -18.92 -24.50
N VAL A 61 7.58 -19.65 -23.63
CA VAL A 61 8.99 -19.35 -23.35
C VAL A 61 9.89 -19.68 -24.55
N ALA A 62 9.60 -20.77 -25.27
CA ALA A 62 10.36 -21.15 -26.46
C ALA A 62 10.34 -20.05 -27.53
N SER A 63 9.17 -19.43 -27.76
CA SER A 63 9.02 -18.31 -28.70
C SER A 63 9.82 -17.06 -28.34
N LYS A 64 10.15 -16.89 -27.05
CA LYS A 64 10.87 -15.73 -26.50
C LYS A 64 12.38 -15.95 -26.38
N LYS A 65 12.91 -17.06 -26.88
CA LYS A 65 14.36 -17.34 -26.88
C LYS A 65 15.16 -16.39 -27.77
N THR A 66 14.51 -15.79 -28.75
CA THR A 66 15.08 -14.75 -29.60
C THR A 66 14.47 -13.39 -29.22
N ASN A 67 15.31 -12.37 -29.05
CA ASN A 67 14.91 -10.98 -28.83
C ASN A 67 14.41 -10.34 -30.13
N ASP A 68 13.72 -9.21 -30.02
CA ASP A 68 13.20 -8.44 -31.16
C ASP A 68 14.29 -7.94 -32.12
N GLU A 69 15.53 -7.83 -31.65
CA GLU A 69 16.72 -7.47 -32.43
C GLU A 69 17.44 -8.69 -33.06
N GLY A 70 16.85 -9.90 -32.96
CA GLY A 70 17.44 -11.14 -33.47
C GLY A 70 18.54 -11.77 -32.61
N GLY A 71 18.88 -11.15 -31.47
CA GLY A 71 19.82 -11.69 -30.47
C GLY A 71 19.21 -12.73 -29.54
N GLU A 72 20.03 -13.48 -28.80
CA GLU A 72 19.55 -14.52 -27.85
C GLU A 72 19.04 -13.90 -26.54
N ASN A 73 17.85 -14.31 -26.10
CA ASN A 73 17.31 -13.99 -24.78
C ASN A 73 17.90 -14.96 -23.74
N LYS A 74 19.00 -14.57 -23.10
CA LYS A 74 19.67 -15.40 -22.09
C LYS A 74 18.73 -15.86 -20.96
N THR A 75 17.81 -15.00 -20.54
CA THR A 75 16.81 -15.31 -19.51
C THR A 75 15.83 -16.38 -19.97
N ALA A 76 15.26 -16.23 -21.17
CA ALA A 76 14.34 -17.22 -21.74
C ALA A 76 15.04 -18.57 -21.98
N VAL A 77 16.28 -18.56 -22.45
CA VAL A 77 17.07 -19.77 -22.69
C VAL A 77 17.41 -20.49 -21.38
N GLY A 78 17.88 -19.75 -20.38
CA GLY A 78 18.16 -20.30 -19.04
C GLY A 78 16.92 -20.94 -18.42
N ILE A 79 15.77 -20.25 -18.48
CA ILE A 79 14.51 -20.78 -17.97
C ILE A 79 14.01 -21.99 -18.76
N TYR A 80 14.07 -21.95 -20.09
CA TYR A 80 13.63 -23.07 -20.92
C TYR A 80 14.40 -24.35 -20.61
N ASN A 81 15.71 -24.27 -20.42
CA ASN A 81 16.54 -25.43 -20.07
C ASN A 81 16.11 -26.07 -18.75
N VAL A 82 15.68 -25.26 -17.78
CA VAL A 82 15.12 -25.76 -16.53
C VAL A 82 13.72 -26.33 -16.72
N MET A 83 12.87 -25.72 -17.55
CA MET A 83 11.56 -26.28 -17.90
C MET A 83 11.68 -27.67 -18.54
N ASP A 84 12.72 -27.90 -19.35
CA ASP A 84 13.01 -29.20 -19.95
C ASP A 84 13.43 -30.26 -18.90
N LYS A 85 14.20 -29.84 -17.89
CA LYS A 85 14.53 -30.71 -16.75
C LYS A 85 13.29 -31.06 -15.91
N ILE A 86 12.39 -30.09 -15.70
CA ILE A 86 11.12 -30.34 -15.00
C ILE A 86 10.28 -31.35 -15.79
N ASP A 87 10.20 -31.21 -17.12
CA ASP A 87 9.54 -32.17 -18.00
C ASP A 87 10.09 -33.57 -17.86
N LYS A 88 11.42 -33.68 -17.93
CA LYS A 88 12.09 -34.97 -17.78
C LYS A 88 11.78 -35.59 -16.43
N ALA A 89 11.95 -34.84 -15.34
CA ALA A 89 11.68 -35.31 -13.98
C ALA A 89 10.23 -35.78 -13.81
N ALA A 90 9.26 -35.02 -14.34
CA ALA A 90 7.85 -35.36 -14.28
C ALA A 90 7.52 -36.59 -15.14
N SER A 91 8.03 -36.67 -16.38
CA SER A 91 7.82 -37.80 -17.29
C SER A 91 8.34 -39.12 -16.71
N GLU A 92 9.48 -39.10 -16.01
CA GLU A 92 10.01 -40.27 -15.31
C GLU A 92 9.05 -40.76 -14.20
N LYS A 93 8.36 -39.85 -13.50
CA LYS A 93 7.36 -40.23 -12.48
C LYS A 93 6.09 -40.77 -13.10
N ILE A 94 5.59 -40.13 -14.16
CA ILE A 94 4.41 -40.60 -14.90
C ILE A 94 4.66 -42.01 -15.45
N ALA A 95 5.80 -42.25 -16.08
CA ALA A 95 6.20 -43.56 -16.59
C ALA A 95 6.31 -44.62 -15.49
N LEU A 96 6.83 -44.25 -14.30
CA LEU A 96 6.86 -45.14 -13.15
C LEU A 96 5.45 -45.53 -12.71
N ILE A 97 4.55 -44.55 -12.56
CA ILE A 97 3.18 -44.81 -12.12
C ILE A 97 2.40 -45.62 -13.16
N ASP A 98 2.55 -45.31 -14.44
CA ASP A 98 1.96 -46.07 -15.55
C ASP A 98 2.44 -47.53 -15.54
N ARG A 99 3.73 -47.75 -15.29
CA ARG A 99 4.29 -49.09 -15.13
C ARG A 99 3.61 -49.85 -13.98
N ILE A 100 3.37 -49.21 -12.83
CA ILE A 100 2.68 -49.87 -11.70
C ILE A 100 1.24 -50.22 -12.05
N LYS A 101 0.52 -49.31 -12.72
CA LYS A 101 -0.84 -49.58 -13.21
C LYS A 101 -0.88 -50.78 -14.16
N LEU A 102 0.06 -50.86 -15.10
CA LEU A 102 0.17 -52.00 -16.02
C LEU A 102 0.50 -53.32 -15.30
N LEU A 103 1.37 -53.29 -14.29
CA LEU A 103 1.65 -54.47 -13.47
C LEU A 103 0.39 -54.97 -12.75
N ILE A 104 -0.46 -54.07 -12.25
CA ILE A 104 -1.73 -54.42 -11.60
C ILE A 104 -2.64 -55.16 -12.58
N PHE A 105 -2.81 -54.63 -13.80
CA PHE A 105 -3.62 -55.30 -14.81
C PHE A 105 -3.04 -56.65 -15.27
N GLN A 106 -1.71 -56.76 -15.39
CA GLN A 106 -1.05 -58.03 -15.70
C GLN A 106 -1.28 -59.07 -14.60
N ALA A 107 -1.19 -58.69 -13.33
CA ALA A 107 -1.48 -59.59 -12.22
C ALA A 107 -2.96 -60.01 -12.18
N CYS A 108 -3.87 -59.11 -12.56
CA CYS A 108 -5.29 -59.43 -12.74
C CYS A 108 -5.56 -60.33 -13.97
N ALA A 109 -4.55 -60.62 -14.80
CA ALA A 109 -4.67 -61.36 -16.05
C ALA A 109 -5.62 -60.71 -17.08
N GLU A 110 -5.62 -59.38 -17.14
CA GLU A 110 -6.38 -58.60 -18.14
C GLU A 110 -5.68 -58.56 -19.51
N ASP A 111 -6.47 -58.44 -20.58
CA ASP A 111 -5.93 -58.23 -21.93
C ASP A 111 -5.58 -56.75 -22.14
N LEU A 112 -4.28 -56.46 -22.13
CA LEU A 112 -3.73 -55.12 -22.34
C LEU A 112 -3.49 -54.78 -23.82
N SER A 113 -3.85 -55.68 -24.74
CA SER A 113 -3.65 -55.45 -26.16
C SER A 113 -4.48 -54.26 -26.65
N PRO A 114 -3.85 -53.25 -27.30
CA PRO A 114 -4.59 -52.14 -27.89
C PRO A 114 -5.51 -52.55 -29.06
N THR A 115 -5.36 -53.77 -29.59
CA THR A 115 -6.19 -54.32 -30.67
C THR A 115 -7.31 -55.22 -30.18
N ALA A 116 -7.47 -55.38 -28.86
CA ALA A 116 -8.59 -56.13 -28.29
C ALA A 116 -9.93 -55.49 -28.67
N GLU A 117 -11.02 -56.28 -28.67
CA GLU A 117 -12.38 -55.78 -28.96
C GLU A 117 -12.81 -54.69 -27.96
N LYS A 118 -12.39 -54.84 -26.70
CA LYS A 118 -12.58 -53.87 -25.62
C LYS A 118 -11.21 -53.47 -25.06
N PRO A 119 -10.48 -52.56 -25.73
CA PRO A 119 -9.12 -52.25 -25.33
C PRO A 119 -9.11 -51.46 -24.03
N ILE A 120 -8.36 -51.93 -23.04
CA ILE A 120 -8.14 -51.20 -21.77
C ILE A 120 -7.19 -50.04 -22.01
N CYS A 121 -6.03 -50.28 -22.65
CA CYS A 121 -5.08 -49.22 -23.01
C CYS A 121 -5.45 -48.61 -24.37
N ILE A 122 -5.69 -47.30 -24.41
CA ILE A 122 -6.11 -46.57 -25.61
C ILE A 122 -4.89 -45.88 -26.23
N LYS A 123 -4.67 -46.10 -27.53
CA LYS A 123 -3.69 -45.35 -28.31
C LYS A 123 -4.17 -43.90 -28.49
N ASP A 124 -3.38 -42.94 -28.02
CA ASP A 124 -3.76 -41.53 -27.95
C ASP A 124 -2.67 -40.55 -28.43
N ARG A 125 -1.64 -41.07 -29.11
CA ARG A 125 -0.47 -40.30 -29.60
C ARG A 125 0.14 -40.92 -30.86
N ALA A 126 0.97 -40.11 -31.54
CA ALA A 126 1.57 -40.46 -32.84
C ALA A 126 2.52 -41.67 -32.75
N GLU A 127 3.54 -41.58 -31.90
CA GLU A 127 4.42 -42.72 -31.61
C GLU A 127 3.94 -43.44 -30.35
N TRP A 128 3.39 -44.64 -30.52
CA TRP A 128 2.88 -45.47 -29.43
C TRP A 128 3.20 -46.93 -29.70
N LYS A 129 4.03 -47.54 -28.85
CA LYS A 129 4.23 -48.99 -28.81
C LYS A 129 4.25 -49.48 -27.37
N LEU A 130 3.15 -50.08 -26.93
CA LEU A 130 3.05 -50.71 -25.62
C LEU A 130 3.74 -52.08 -25.63
N ASP A 131 4.69 -52.26 -24.73
CA ASP A 131 5.25 -53.57 -24.38
C ASP A 131 4.61 -54.04 -23.07
N PHE A 132 3.58 -54.86 -23.22
CA PHE A 132 2.89 -55.54 -22.12
C PHE A 132 3.36 -56.99 -21.95
N ALA A 133 4.28 -57.47 -22.80
CA ALA A 133 4.85 -58.82 -22.64
C ALA A 133 5.95 -58.83 -21.56
N ASN A 134 6.58 -57.68 -21.31
CA ASN A 134 7.52 -57.53 -20.22
C ASN A 134 6.81 -57.54 -18.85
N ILE A 135 6.81 -58.70 -18.20
CA ILE A 135 6.24 -58.95 -16.86
C ILE A 135 6.96 -58.23 -15.72
N THR A 136 8.16 -57.67 -15.93
CA THR A 136 8.90 -56.96 -14.88
C THR A 136 8.89 -55.44 -15.07
N LYS A 137 8.85 -54.98 -16.33
CA LYS A 137 8.92 -53.57 -16.73
C LYS A 137 7.98 -53.28 -17.89
N PRO A 138 6.65 -53.44 -17.71
CA PRO A 138 5.70 -53.07 -18.76
C PRO A 138 5.69 -51.55 -18.96
N GLY A 139 5.41 -51.10 -20.19
CA GLY A 139 5.35 -49.69 -20.52
C GLY A 139 5.46 -49.39 -22.01
N LEU A 140 5.59 -48.12 -22.35
CA LEU A 140 5.77 -47.69 -23.74
C LEU A 140 7.25 -47.78 -24.15
N THR A 141 7.51 -48.51 -25.23
CA THR A 141 8.84 -48.64 -25.86
C THR A 141 9.08 -47.60 -26.95
N LYS A 142 8.01 -47.04 -27.52
CA LYS A 142 8.03 -45.84 -28.36
C LYS A 142 6.96 -44.87 -27.85
N ASN A 143 7.35 -43.62 -27.62
CA ASN A 143 6.48 -42.61 -27.03
C ASN A 143 6.88 -41.20 -27.50
N SER A 144 6.01 -40.55 -28.29
CA SER A 144 6.22 -39.16 -28.73
C SER A 144 5.88 -38.12 -27.66
N GLU A 145 5.11 -38.49 -26.63
CA GLU A 145 4.60 -37.59 -25.58
C GLU A 145 4.90 -38.20 -24.20
N PRO A 146 6.16 -38.18 -23.72
CA PRO A 146 6.58 -38.88 -22.50
C PRO A 146 5.92 -38.36 -21.21
N ILE A 147 5.42 -37.13 -21.23
CA ILE A 147 4.74 -36.52 -20.08
C ILE A 147 3.28 -36.95 -19.94
N LYS A 148 2.65 -37.40 -21.04
CA LYS A 148 1.23 -37.74 -21.07
C LYS A 148 1.04 -39.17 -20.55
N PRO A 149 0.24 -39.38 -19.47
CA PRO A 149 -0.03 -40.71 -18.95
C PRO A 149 -0.66 -41.63 -20.00
N ILE A 150 -0.52 -42.94 -19.83
CA ILE A 150 -1.21 -43.95 -20.65
C ILE A 150 -2.72 -43.81 -20.44
N LYS A 151 -3.45 -43.53 -21.52
CA LYS A 151 -4.92 -43.45 -21.48
C LYS A 151 -5.53 -44.84 -21.27
N MET A 152 -6.43 -44.97 -20.30
CA MET A 152 -7.02 -46.24 -19.91
C MET A 152 -8.55 -46.17 -19.84
N ASN A 153 -9.26 -47.17 -20.34
CA ASN A 153 -10.71 -47.28 -20.22
C ASN A 153 -11.10 -48.38 -19.23
N LEU A 154 -11.41 -47.98 -17.99
CA LEU A 154 -11.75 -48.93 -16.94
C LEU A 154 -13.12 -49.59 -17.11
N ASN A 155 -13.96 -49.13 -18.04
CA ASN A 155 -15.19 -49.84 -18.38
C ASN A 155 -14.91 -51.23 -18.97
N HIS A 156 -13.75 -51.40 -19.61
CA HIS A 156 -13.33 -52.61 -20.30
C HIS A 156 -12.61 -53.62 -19.41
N VAL A 157 -12.30 -53.26 -18.16
CA VAL A 157 -11.67 -54.16 -17.18
C VAL A 157 -12.68 -55.23 -16.77
N ALA A 158 -12.28 -56.49 -16.80
CA ALA A 158 -13.14 -57.62 -16.44
C ALA A 158 -13.21 -57.82 -14.92
N LYS A 159 -12.05 -57.83 -14.24
CA LYS A 159 -11.91 -58.04 -12.79
C LYS A 159 -11.84 -56.71 -12.04
N LYS A 160 -12.93 -55.95 -12.11
CA LYS A 160 -13.04 -54.63 -11.47
C LYS A 160 -12.96 -54.69 -9.94
N ASP A 161 -13.33 -55.85 -9.39
CA ASP A 161 -13.41 -56.18 -7.98
C ASP A 161 -12.26 -57.10 -7.51
N ALA A 162 -11.15 -57.18 -8.25
CA ALA A 162 -9.94 -57.81 -7.74
C ALA A 162 -9.42 -57.01 -6.52
N TYR A 163 -9.06 -57.70 -5.42
CA TYR A 163 -8.63 -57.12 -4.13
C TYR A 163 -7.16 -57.43 -3.77
N ASP A 164 -6.64 -58.57 -4.22
CA ASP A 164 -5.38 -59.12 -3.71
C ASP A 164 -4.17 -58.69 -4.56
N GLU A 165 -4.35 -58.60 -5.88
CA GLU A 165 -3.27 -58.38 -6.83
C GLU A 165 -2.57 -57.03 -6.63
N GLN A 166 -3.35 -55.95 -6.55
CA GLN A 166 -2.82 -54.61 -6.26
C GLN A 166 -2.22 -54.53 -4.86
N MET A 167 -2.82 -55.21 -3.87
CA MET A 167 -2.31 -55.23 -2.49
C MET A 167 -0.87 -55.77 -2.47
N LEU A 168 -0.65 -56.90 -3.14
CA LEU A 168 0.66 -57.54 -3.27
C LEU A 168 1.66 -56.69 -4.07
N ILE A 169 1.24 -56.09 -5.18
CA ILE A 169 2.10 -55.23 -6.02
C ILE A 169 2.55 -53.98 -5.26
N MET A 170 1.66 -53.41 -4.44
CA MET A 170 1.94 -52.25 -3.59
C MET A 170 2.76 -52.62 -2.35
N GLY A 171 2.98 -53.91 -2.09
CA GLY A 171 3.84 -54.43 -1.03
C GLY A 171 3.13 -54.65 0.30
N ILE A 172 1.80 -54.76 0.30
CA ILE A 172 0.97 -54.95 1.50
C ILE A 172 0.76 -56.46 1.69
N ASN A 173 1.83 -57.20 1.96
CA ASN A 173 1.75 -58.66 2.02
C ASN A 173 1.40 -59.16 3.42
N GLU A 174 2.09 -58.64 4.44
CA GLU A 174 2.01 -59.13 5.83
C GLU A 174 1.70 -58.03 6.84
N ASN A 175 2.02 -56.75 6.53
CA ASN A 175 1.89 -55.65 7.47
C ASN A 175 1.52 -54.33 6.78
N ILE A 176 0.30 -53.87 7.03
CA ILE A 176 -0.25 -52.59 6.51
C ILE A 176 0.50 -51.38 7.10
N MET A 177 1.10 -51.55 8.28
CA MET A 177 1.88 -50.53 9.00
C MET A 177 3.27 -50.33 8.39
N ALA A 178 3.83 -51.39 7.80
CA ALA A 178 5.18 -51.39 7.23
C ALA A 178 5.20 -52.16 5.89
N PRO A 179 4.74 -51.53 4.78
CA PRO A 179 4.75 -52.15 3.47
C PRO A 179 6.15 -52.60 3.04
N ASN A 180 6.22 -53.67 2.26
CA ASN A 180 7.46 -54.23 1.74
C ASN A 180 8.14 -53.24 0.78
N LYS A 181 9.25 -52.64 1.23
CA LYS A 181 10.00 -51.64 0.48
C LYS A 181 10.62 -52.14 -0.83
N LYS A 182 10.71 -53.46 -1.03
CA LYS A 182 11.20 -54.08 -2.27
C LYS A 182 10.09 -54.28 -3.32
N ALA A 183 8.83 -54.09 -2.95
CA ALA A 183 7.71 -54.24 -3.87
C ALA A 183 7.78 -53.16 -4.97
N PRO A 184 7.40 -53.50 -6.22
CA PRO A 184 7.47 -52.55 -7.32
C PRO A 184 6.57 -51.33 -7.08
N GLY A 185 5.37 -51.51 -6.54
CA GLY A 185 4.44 -50.43 -6.25
C GLY A 185 4.91 -49.50 -5.13
N PHE A 186 5.65 -50.02 -4.14
CA PHE A 186 6.22 -49.17 -3.08
C PHE A 186 7.21 -48.14 -3.62
N ALA A 187 7.86 -48.40 -4.77
CA ALA A 187 8.80 -47.46 -5.38
C ALA A 187 8.18 -46.10 -5.76
N VAL A 188 6.86 -46.03 -5.92
CA VAL A 188 6.14 -44.77 -6.19
C VAL A 188 6.28 -43.79 -5.02
N TRP A 189 6.20 -44.27 -3.77
CA TRP A 189 6.26 -43.42 -2.59
C TRP A 189 7.56 -42.60 -2.46
N PRO A 190 8.77 -43.20 -2.41
CA PRO A 190 10.01 -42.44 -2.38
C PRO A 190 10.27 -41.66 -3.68
N ALA A 191 9.69 -42.09 -4.81
CA ALA A 191 9.79 -41.35 -6.06
C ALA A 191 9.01 -40.02 -6.02
N MET A 192 7.84 -39.99 -5.35
CA MET A 192 7.08 -38.76 -5.10
C MET A 192 7.82 -37.83 -4.14
N GLU A 193 8.39 -38.36 -3.06
CA GLU A 193 9.23 -37.58 -2.14
C GLU A 193 10.42 -36.94 -2.89
N LYS A 194 11.09 -37.73 -3.74
CA LYS A 194 12.20 -37.23 -4.57
C LYS A 194 11.74 -36.15 -5.55
N PHE A 195 10.60 -36.35 -6.22
CA PHE A 195 10.07 -35.38 -7.18
C PHE A 195 9.76 -34.04 -6.50
N ARG A 196 9.18 -34.07 -5.30
CA ARG A 196 8.94 -32.86 -4.49
C ARG A 196 10.22 -32.08 -4.24
N SER A 197 11.31 -32.75 -3.85
CA SER A 197 12.61 -32.08 -3.63
C SER A 197 13.19 -31.54 -4.95
N GLU A 198 13.13 -32.36 -6.00
CA GLU A 198 13.68 -32.08 -7.32
C GLU A 198 13.01 -30.87 -7.98
N ILE A 199 11.67 -30.80 -7.99
CA ILE A 199 10.95 -29.67 -8.59
C ILE A 199 11.23 -28.35 -7.85
N CYS A 200 11.32 -28.38 -6.51
CA CYS A 200 11.67 -27.19 -5.73
C CYS A 200 13.10 -26.73 -6.02
N ASN A 201 14.05 -27.67 -6.15
CA ASN A 201 15.42 -27.35 -6.52
C ASN A 201 15.53 -26.79 -7.94
N LEU A 202 14.72 -27.30 -8.88
CA LEU A 202 14.69 -26.78 -10.25
C LEU A 202 14.17 -25.33 -10.30
N ILE A 203 13.17 -24.96 -9.48
CA ILE A 203 12.75 -23.55 -9.36
C ILE A 203 13.91 -22.65 -8.91
N VAL A 204 14.68 -23.10 -7.92
CA VAL A 204 15.86 -22.39 -7.43
C VAL A 204 16.96 -22.30 -8.50
N GLU A 205 17.18 -23.40 -9.23
CA GLU A 205 18.12 -23.45 -10.34
C GLU A 205 17.76 -22.44 -11.44
N ALA A 206 16.48 -22.29 -11.78
CA ALA A 206 16.03 -21.29 -12.74
C ALA A 206 16.36 -19.87 -12.29
N SER A 207 16.17 -19.55 -11.01
CA SER A 207 16.53 -18.24 -10.49
C SER A 207 18.02 -17.99 -10.49
N SER A 208 18.85 -19.01 -10.22
CA SER A 208 20.31 -18.89 -10.37
C SER A 208 20.76 -18.76 -11.81
N ALA A 209 20.06 -19.37 -12.76
CA ALA A 209 20.39 -19.31 -14.18
C ALA A 209 20.16 -17.92 -14.80
N ILE A 210 19.31 -17.10 -14.19
CA ILE A 210 18.92 -15.77 -14.70
C ILE A 210 19.41 -14.62 -13.81
N ASP A 211 20.18 -14.91 -12.77
CA ASP A 211 20.68 -13.90 -11.85
C ASP A 211 21.86 -13.13 -12.47
N GLU A 212 21.72 -11.80 -12.61
CA GLU A 212 22.72 -10.95 -13.26
C GLU A 212 24.04 -10.88 -12.48
N ASP A 213 23.97 -11.02 -11.14
CA ASP A 213 25.13 -11.03 -10.24
C ASP A 213 25.77 -12.42 -10.11
N GLY A 214 25.23 -13.42 -10.81
CA GLY A 214 25.70 -14.82 -10.76
C GLY A 214 25.45 -15.50 -9.42
N LYS A 215 24.52 -15.00 -8.60
CA LYS A 215 24.24 -15.54 -7.27
C LYS A 215 23.63 -16.93 -7.37
N LYS A 216 24.24 -17.88 -6.65
CA LYS A 216 23.69 -19.24 -6.49
C LYS A 216 22.74 -19.29 -5.31
N TYR A 217 21.55 -19.81 -5.55
CA TYR A 217 20.52 -20.03 -4.55
C TYR A 217 20.47 -21.52 -4.21
N SER A 218 20.02 -21.86 -3.01
CA SER A 218 19.87 -23.25 -2.59
C SER A 218 18.63 -23.45 -1.70
N PHE A 219 17.85 -24.48 -2.01
CA PHE A 219 16.75 -24.92 -1.16
C PHE A 219 17.19 -26.11 -0.31
N LYS A 220 17.05 -25.99 1.02
CA LYS A 220 17.28 -27.09 1.96
C LYS A 220 15.95 -27.78 2.20
N ASP A 221 15.74 -28.91 1.53
CA ASP A 221 14.53 -29.72 1.70
C ASP A 221 14.39 -30.19 3.17
N PRO A 222 13.31 -29.81 3.88
CA PRO A 222 13.08 -30.22 5.25
C PRO A 222 12.67 -31.69 5.41
N LYS A 223 12.41 -32.41 4.31
CA LYS A 223 11.98 -33.82 4.29
C LYS A 223 10.82 -34.10 5.23
N ILE A 224 9.81 -33.23 5.20
CA ILE A 224 8.64 -33.34 6.09
C ILE A 224 7.85 -34.60 5.72
N LYS A 225 7.65 -35.46 6.73
CA LYS A 225 6.93 -36.75 6.66
C LYS A 225 5.72 -36.82 7.58
N LYS A 226 5.63 -35.92 8.57
CA LYS A 226 4.56 -35.87 9.57
C LYS A 226 4.19 -34.43 9.91
N PHE A 227 2.90 -34.12 9.85
CA PHE A 227 2.32 -32.86 10.26
C PHE A 227 0.90 -33.08 10.79
N LYS A 228 0.46 -32.24 11.75
CA LYS A 228 -0.88 -32.36 12.36
C LYS A 228 -1.98 -31.88 11.44
N ASP A 229 -1.77 -30.72 10.83
CA ASP A 229 -2.69 -30.05 9.93
C ASP A 229 -1.91 -29.20 8.91
N LEU A 230 -2.63 -28.60 7.95
CA LEU A 230 -2.00 -27.77 6.93
C LEU A 230 -1.29 -26.53 7.49
N ALA A 231 -1.69 -26.03 8.66
CA ALA A 231 -1.05 -24.88 9.30
C ALA A 231 0.28 -25.27 9.96
N ASP A 232 0.35 -26.46 10.58
CA ASP A 232 1.58 -27.05 11.09
C ASP A 232 2.58 -27.32 9.95
N LEU A 233 2.10 -27.88 8.83
CA LEU A 233 2.91 -28.06 7.63
C LEU A 233 3.48 -26.72 7.12
N ASP A 234 2.64 -25.68 7.04
CA ASP A 234 3.07 -24.36 6.58
C ASP A 234 4.10 -23.71 7.53
N LYS A 235 3.94 -23.90 8.86
CA LYS A 235 4.92 -23.43 9.85
C LYS A 235 6.27 -24.12 9.71
N GLN A 236 6.28 -25.46 9.61
CA GLN A 236 7.52 -26.23 9.43
C GLN A 236 8.23 -25.84 8.13
N LEU A 237 7.47 -25.68 7.05
CA LEU A 237 8.00 -25.30 5.75
C LEU A 237 8.51 -23.86 5.72
N THR A 238 7.81 -22.92 6.36
CA THR A 238 8.26 -21.51 6.47
C THR A 238 9.63 -21.44 7.15
N LYS A 239 9.82 -22.16 8.26
CA LYS A 239 11.11 -22.22 8.96
C LYS A 239 12.24 -22.75 8.06
N ALA A 240 11.96 -23.75 7.22
CA ALA A 240 12.94 -24.31 6.28
C ALA A 240 13.25 -23.36 5.11
N ILE A 241 12.23 -22.68 4.58
CA ILE A 241 12.37 -21.67 3.52
C ILE A 241 13.19 -20.48 4.00
N ASP A 242 12.98 -20.02 5.23
CA ASP A 242 13.72 -18.88 5.79
C ASP A 242 15.17 -19.23 6.17
N ALA A 243 15.45 -20.51 6.45
CA ALA A 243 16.81 -21.03 6.65
C ALA A 243 17.54 -21.37 5.32
N SER A 244 16.85 -21.29 4.19
CA SER A 244 17.37 -21.57 2.86
C SER A 244 17.73 -20.27 2.13
N GLU A 245 18.73 -20.34 1.25
CA GLU A 245 19.15 -19.19 0.45
C GLU A 245 18.32 -19.12 -0.84
N ILE A 246 17.07 -18.66 -0.73
CA ILE A 246 16.10 -18.61 -1.83
C ILE A 246 15.79 -17.14 -2.18
N LYS A 247 15.64 -16.83 -3.47
CA LYS A 247 15.12 -15.54 -3.93
C LYS A 247 13.71 -15.31 -3.38
N GLN A 248 13.43 -14.09 -2.89
CA GLN A 248 12.17 -13.77 -2.21
C GLN A 248 10.94 -14.12 -3.06
N ASP A 249 11.00 -13.89 -4.37
CA ASP A 249 9.90 -14.18 -5.31
C ASP A 249 9.58 -15.68 -5.42
N ASP A 250 10.57 -16.56 -5.25
CA ASP A 250 10.39 -18.02 -5.40
C ASP A 250 9.78 -18.67 -4.15
N LYS A 251 9.85 -18.00 -2.99
CA LYS A 251 9.39 -18.57 -1.71
C LYS A 251 7.92 -19.01 -1.79
N GLY A 252 7.07 -18.23 -2.46
CA GLY A 252 5.64 -18.51 -2.60
C GLY A 252 5.36 -19.77 -3.43
N ILE A 253 5.96 -19.88 -4.61
CA ILE A 253 5.76 -21.05 -5.48
C ILE A 253 6.36 -22.32 -4.89
N ILE A 254 7.57 -22.26 -4.30
CA ILE A 254 8.20 -23.41 -3.64
C ILE A 254 7.30 -23.89 -2.49
N ARG A 255 6.75 -22.96 -1.71
CA ARG A 255 5.81 -23.30 -0.65
C ARG A 255 4.55 -24.00 -1.18
N SER A 256 3.98 -23.50 -2.27
CA SER A 256 2.80 -24.08 -2.90
C SER A 256 3.07 -25.49 -3.43
N LEU A 257 4.12 -25.66 -4.25
CA LEU A 257 4.51 -26.95 -4.84
C LEU A 257 4.83 -27.99 -3.77
N TYR A 258 5.60 -27.60 -2.75
CA TYR A 258 5.99 -28.52 -1.68
C TYR A 258 4.77 -29.01 -0.90
N LYS A 259 3.83 -28.11 -0.57
CA LYS A 259 2.59 -28.49 0.13
C LYS A 259 1.70 -29.40 -0.72
N GLY A 260 1.52 -29.09 -2.00
CA GLY A 260 0.71 -29.90 -2.91
C GLY A 260 1.18 -31.35 -3.04
N LEU A 261 2.50 -31.56 -2.95
CA LEU A 261 3.12 -32.89 -3.07
C LEU A 261 3.39 -33.58 -1.72
N THR A 262 3.09 -32.94 -0.58
CA THR A 262 3.40 -33.50 0.74
C THR A 262 2.20 -34.21 1.34
N LYS A 263 2.42 -35.46 1.75
CA LYS A 263 1.43 -36.30 2.44
C LYS A 263 2.02 -36.81 3.76
N ASN A 264 1.16 -37.10 4.73
CA ASN A 264 1.57 -37.79 5.95
C ASN A 264 1.93 -39.23 5.63
N GLU A 265 3.15 -39.63 5.99
CA GLU A 265 3.67 -40.99 5.76
C GLU A 265 2.94 -42.02 6.62
N MET A 266 2.67 -41.66 7.88
CA MET A 266 1.92 -42.46 8.83
C MET A 266 0.60 -41.75 9.15
N GLN A 267 -0.51 -42.48 9.07
CA GLN A 267 -1.87 -42.00 9.32
C GLN A 267 -2.53 -42.86 10.38
N ASP A 268 -3.41 -42.28 11.18
CA ASP A 268 -4.15 -43.05 12.18
C ASP A 268 -5.14 -44.01 11.51
N ASP A 269 -5.25 -45.21 12.06
CA ASP A 269 -6.16 -46.22 11.54
C ASP A 269 -7.61 -45.93 11.99
N PRO A 270 -8.58 -45.77 11.06
CA PRO A 270 -9.98 -45.56 11.35
C PRO A 270 -10.68 -46.77 11.96
N HIS A 271 -10.10 -47.98 11.87
CA HIS A 271 -10.67 -49.21 12.41
C HIS A 271 -10.06 -49.60 13.76
N GLU A 272 -8.84 -49.14 14.05
CA GLU A 272 -8.13 -49.48 15.29
C GLU A 272 -7.52 -48.25 15.97
N GLU A 273 -8.15 -47.81 17.05
CA GLU A 273 -7.71 -46.65 17.83
C GLU A 273 -6.29 -46.86 18.39
N GLY A 274 -5.39 -45.92 18.11
CA GLY A 274 -3.99 -45.96 18.54
C GLY A 274 -3.01 -46.68 17.61
N LYS A 275 -3.48 -47.31 16.52
CA LYS A 275 -2.62 -47.85 15.47
C LYS A 275 -2.40 -46.83 14.35
N GLN A 276 -1.18 -46.76 13.83
CA GLN A 276 -0.81 -45.92 12.67
C GLN A 276 -0.39 -46.76 11.46
N ARG A 277 -1.03 -46.56 10.32
CA ARG A 277 -0.67 -47.24 9.06
C ARG A 277 0.10 -46.33 8.12
N HIS A 278 0.94 -46.94 7.28
CA HIS A 278 1.59 -46.21 6.20
C HIS A 278 0.55 -45.74 5.17
N TRP A 279 0.74 -44.59 4.51
CA TRP A 279 -0.19 -44.09 3.50
C TRP A 279 -0.50 -45.12 2.40
N VAL A 280 0.54 -45.82 1.91
CA VAL A 280 0.39 -46.90 0.92
C VAL A 280 -0.50 -48.02 1.48
N GLY A 281 -0.27 -48.44 2.72
CA GLY A 281 -1.12 -49.42 3.39
C GLY A 281 -2.57 -48.95 3.47
N GLY A 282 -2.81 -47.73 3.97
CA GLY A 282 -4.16 -47.19 4.11
C GLY A 282 -4.90 -46.90 2.80
N THR A 283 -4.19 -46.72 1.69
CA THR A 283 -4.79 -46.38 0.38
C THR A 283 -5.05 -47.61 -0.48
N PHE A 284 -4.20 -48.64 -0.37
CA PHE A 284 -4.23 -49.79 -1.27
C PHE A 284 -4.59 -51.12 -0.58
N ASP A 285 -4.73 -51.15 0.74
CA ASP A 285 -5.23 -52.33 1.46
C ASP A 285 -6.70 -52.58 1.13
N HIS A 286 -7.02 -53.78 0.61
CA HIS A 286 -8.36 -54.19 0.18
C HIS A 286 -9.10 -53.17 -0.72
N ALA A 287 -8.36 -52.31 -1.43
CA ALA A 287 -8.94 -51.40 -2.40
C ALA A 287 -9.21 -52.15 -3.71
N PRO A 288 -10.40 -52.10 -4.34
CA PRO A 288 -10.64 -52.73 -5.63
C PRO A 288 -9.64 -52.29 -6.70
N SER A 289 -9.35 -53.14 -7.69
CA SER A 289 -8.38 -52.85 -8.76
C SER A 289 -8.63 -51.49 -9.44
N VAL A 290 -9.89 -51.18 -9.78
CA VAL A 290 -10.26 -49.88 -10.39
C VAL A 290 -10.02 -48.69 -9.45
N ALA A 291 -10.19 -48.87 -8.14
CA ALA A 291 -9.94 -47.84 -7.14
C ALA A 291 -8.43 -47.60 -6.94
N ALA A 292 -7.63 -48.67 -6.95
CA ALA A 292 -6.17 -48.58 -6.90
C ALA A 292 -5.61 -47.85 -8.13
N ILE A 293 -6.13 -48.12 -9.33
CA ILE A 293 -5.75 -47.40 -10.54
C ILE A 293 -6.12 -45.92 -10.44
N ALA A 294 -7.33 -45.59 -9.96
CA ALA A 294 -7.75 -44.21 -9.75
C ALA A 294 -6.87 -43.46 -8.73
N ALA A 295 -6.46 -44.11 -7.65
CA ALA A 295 -5.53 -43.55 -6.68
C ALA A 295 -4.15 -43.26 -7.30
N LEU A 296 -3.63 -44.17 -8.13
CA LEU A 296 -2.39 -43.96 -8.89
C LEU A 296 -2.54 -42.82 -9.91
N SER A 297 -3.68 -42.69 -10.58
CA SER A 297 -3.97 -41.56 -11.47
C SER A 297 -4.05 -40.23 -10.74
N SER A 298 -4.56 -40.23 -9.51
CA SER A 298 -4.55 -39.03 -8.66
C SER A 298 -3.11 -38.59 -8.37
N LEU A 299 -2.19 -39.52 -8.12
CA LEU A 299 -0.77 -39.18 -7.97
C LEU A 299 -0.17 -38.62 -9.26
N GLN A 300 -0.56 -39.13 -10.44
CA GLN A 300 -0.17 -38.54 -11.71
C GLN A 300 -0.70 -37.11 -11.86
N SER A 301 -1.94 -36.85 -11.44
CA SER A 301 -2.52 -35.51 -11.43
C SER A 301 -1.70 -34.56 -10.56
N GLU A 302 -1.28 -34.99 -9.38
CA GLU A 302 -0.45 -34.17 -8.48
C GLU A 302 0.91 -33.82 -9.13
N VAL A 303 1.56 -34.77 -9.81
CA VAL A 303 2.80 -34.52 -10.56
C VAL A 303 2.57 -33.52 -11.71
N LEU A 304 1.50 -33.70 -12.47
CA LEU A 304 1.18 -32.86 -13.63
C LEU A 304 0.78 -31.44 -13.22
N THR A 305 -0.02 -31.29 -12.17
CA THR A 305 -0.38 -29.98 -11.61
C THR A 305 0.86 -29.26 -11.09
N ALA A 306 1.73 -29.94 -10.32
CA ALA A 306 2.96 -29.35 -9.83
C ALA A 306 3.89 -28.91 -10.98
N ARG A 307 4.02 -29.73 -12.03
CA ARG A 307 4.73 -29.36 -13.26
C ARG A 307 4.11 -28.12 -13.90
N ALA A 308 2.81 -28.10 -14.12
CA ALA A 308 2.14 -27.02 -14.84
C ALA A 308 2.20 -25.69 -14.06
N ASP A 309 2.11 -25.73 -12.73
CA ASP A 309 2.30 -24.57 -11.86
C ASP A 309 3.74 -24.06 -11.91
N ALA A 310 4.72 -24.96 -11.85
CA ALA A 310 6.13 -24.61 -12.01
C ALA A 310 6.39 -23.97 -13.38
N MET A 311 5.84 -24.53 -14.46
CA MET A 311 5.97 -23.99 -15.80
C MET A 311 5.31 -22.61 -15.96
N ALA A 312 4.13 -22.42 -15.37
CA ALA A 312 3.45 -21.13 -15.38
C ALA A 312 4.25 -20.05 -14.64
N TYR A 313 4.82 -20.40 -13.48
CA TYR A 313 5.70 -19.51 -12.72
C TYR A 313 6.99 -19.17 -13.49
N LEU A 314 7.64 -20.17 -14.10
CA LEU A 314 8.85 -19.94 -14.88
C LEU A 314 8.58 -19.10 -16.13
N SER A 315 7.45 -19.33 -16.81
CA SER A 315 7.03 -18.52 -17.96
C SER A 315 6.78 -17.05 -17.58
N SER A 316 6.24 -16.80 -16.37
CA SER A 316 6.01 -15.43 -15.89
C SER A 316 7.32 -14.63 -15.74
N LYS A 317 8.42 -15.29 -15.35
CA LYS A 317 9.75 -14.66 -15.26
C LYS A 317 10.34 -14.20 -16.60
N VAL A 318 9.94 -14.80 -17.72
CA VAL A 318 10.46 -14.45 -19.06
C VAL A 318 9.69 -13.29 -19.69
N GLY A 319 8.41 -13.14 -19.38
CA GLY A 319 7.62 -12.05 -19.97
C GLY A 319 6.13 -12.15 -19.72
N GLY A 320 5.71 -12.65 -18.55
CA GLY A 320 4.33 -12.57 -18.10
C GLY A 320 4.30 -11.85 -16.76
N GLY A 321 3.82 -10.61 -16.71
CA GLY A 321 3.76 -9.85 -15.46
C GLY A 321 3.14 -10.69 -14.31
N ASN A 322 3.84 -10.75 -13.17
CA ASN A 322 3.36 -11.38 -11.94
C ASN A 322 2.14 -10.65 -11.35
N TYR A 323 1.84 -9.46 -11.85
CA TYR A 323 0.71 -8.63 -11.50
C TYR A 323 -0.28 -8.60 -12.66
N ALA A 324 -1.56 -8.77 -12.34
CA ALA A 324 -2.62 -8.42 -13.27
C ALA A 324 -2.87 -6.91 -13.17
N PHE A 325 -3.01 -6.24 -14.30
CA PHE A 325 -3.48 -4.86 -14.38
C PHE A 325 -4.64 -4.85 -15.38
N ASN A 326 -5.78 -4.27 -14.97
CA ASN A 326 -6.97 -4.19 -15.81
C ASN A 326 -7.32 -2.74 -16.18
N LYS A 327 -6.69 -1.76 -15.52
CA LYS A 327 -6.96 -0.34 -15.72
C LYS A 327 -5.65 0.44 -15.80
N VAL A 328 -5.63 1.38 -16.74
CA VAL A 328 -4.48 2.25 -17.01
C VAL A 328 -4.97 3.70 -16.94
N THR A 329 -4.31 4.53 -16.13
CA THR A 329 -4.65 5.95 -15.93
C THR A 329 -3.40 6.82 -15.94
N SER A 330 -3.51 8.08 -16.35
CA SER A 330 -2.44 9.05 -16.18
C SER A 330 -2.44 9.65 -14.78
N LEU A 331 -1.27 9.83 -14.18
CA LEU A 331 -1.03 10.62 -12.98
C LEU A 331 -0.14 11.81 -13.33
N ALA A 332 -0.54 13.01 -12.89
CA ALA A 332 0.23 14.23 -13.06
C ALA A 332 0.61 14.79 -11.69
N ILE A 333 1.91 14.95 -11.44
CA ILE A 333 2.48 15.41 -10.18
C ILE A 333 3.20 16.74 -10.44
N ALA A 334 2.70 17.81 -9.83
CA ALA A 334 3.31 19.13 -9.82
C ALA A 334 4.01 19.39 -8.48
N ALA A 335 4.91 20.39 -8.43
CA ALA A 335 5.46 20.83 -7.16
C ALA A 335 4.34 21.34 -6.23
N PRO A 336 4.46 21.11 -4.90
CA PRO A 336 3.40 21.45 -3.94
C PRO A 336 3.17 22.95 -3.77
N SER A 337 4.09 23.81 -4.24
CA SER A 337 3.93 25.27 -4.25
C SER A 337 4.90 25.91 -5.24
N VAL A 338 4.42 26.85 -6.04
CA VAL A 338 5.23 27.62 -7.01
C VAL A 338 5.00 29.11 -6.76
N THR A 339 6.08 29.89 -6.70
CA THR A 339 6.01 31.35 -6.53
C THR A 339 5.58 32.02 -7.83
N GLY A 340 4.77 33.08 -7.73
CA GLY A 340 4.35 33.85 -8.91
C GLY A 340 5.53 34.34 -9.75
N GLY A 341 5.58 33.94 -11.02
CA GLY A 341 6.65 34.27 -11.98
C GLY A 341 7.79 33.25 -12.08
N ALA A 342 7.81 32.19 -11.26
CA ALA A 342 8.78 31.10 -11.39
C ALA A 342 8.39 30.10 -12.50
N THR A 343 9.39 29.49 -13.13
CA THR A 343 9.21 28.36 -14.06
C THR A 343 9.34 27.05 -13.30
N ASP A 344 8.47 26.07 -13.61
CA ASP A 344 8.50 24.75 -12.96
C ASP A 344 8.05 23.65 -13.95
N THR A 345 8.33 22.39 -13.61
CA THR A 345 8.12 21.21 -14.45
C THR A 345 7.02 20.29 -13.89
N LEU A 346 6.13 19.81 -14.76
CA LEU A 346 5.08 18.85 -14.42
C LEU A 346 5.57 17.42 -14.74
N ARG A 347 5.47 16.50 -13.78
CA ARG A 347 5.78 15.08 -14.00
C ARG A 347 4.49 14.34 -14.36
N VAL A 348 4.42 13.80 -15.58
CA VAL A 348 3.28 12.99 -16.05
C VAL A 348 3.73 11.54 -16.19
N MET A 349 2.98 10.61 -15.61
CA MET A 349 3.28 9.18 -15.65
C MET A 349 2.02 8.37 -15.93
N MET A 350 2.19 7.19 -16.52
CA MET A 350 1.12 6.22 -16.68
C MET A 350 1.13 5.24 -15.51
N ALA A 351 0.00 5.07 -14.84
CA ALA A 351 -0.20 4.14 -13.75
C ALA A 351 -1.14 3.01 -14.21
N ALA A 352 -0.64 1.77 -14.17
CA ALA A 352 -1.44 0.58 -14.41
C ALA A 352 -1.75 -0.09 -13.06
N PHE A 353 -3.02 -0.39 -12.79
CA PHE A 353 -3.48 -1.02 -11.55
C PHE A 353 -4.66 -1.98 -11.80
N ASP A 354 -5.04 -2.72 -10.76
CA ASP A 354 -6.17 -3.66 -10.77
C ASP A 354 -7.32 -3.05 -9.95
N SER A 355 -8.48 -2.82 -10.57
CA SER A 355 -9.65 -2.24 -9.90
C SER A 355 -10.36 -3.22 -8.96
N GLU A 356 -10.17 -4.52 -9.16
CA GLU A 356 -10.82 -5.59 -8.39
C GLU A 356 -9.97 -5.99 -7.18
N LYS A 357 -8.64 -6.01 -7.33
CA LYS A 357 -7.71 -6.33 -6.23
C LYS A 357 -7.27 -5.08 -5.49
N GLN A 358 -7.81 -4.87 -4.30
CA GLN A 358 -7.46 -3.71 -3.48
C GLN A 358 -6.05 -3.83 -2.88
N PRO A 359 -5.23 -2.77 -2.92
CA PRO A 359 -3.94 -2.73 -2.25
C PRO A 359 -4.12 -2.67 -0.73
N ILE A 360 -3.12 -3.17 0.01
CA ILE A 360 -3.02 -3.01 1.46
C ILE A 360 -2.17 -1.77 1.71
N VAL A 361 -2.73 -0.76 2.37
CA VAL A 361 -2.03 0.50 2.64
C VAL A 361 -2.02 0.77 4.14
N THR A 362 -0.84 1.09 4.65
CA THR A 362 -0.60 1.42 6.06
C THR A 362 0.12 2.77 6.11
N PRO A 363 -0.58 3.87 6.45
CA PRO A 363 0.06 5.14 6.77
C PRO A 363 0.93 5.01 8.02
N ASP A 364 2.04 5.76 8.08
CA ASP A 364 2.86 5.80 9.29
C ASP A 364 2.15 6.55 10.43
N ASP A 365 2.54 6.25 11.68
CA ASP A 365 1.90 6.82 12.88
C ASP A 365 1.87 8.36 12.84
N GLY A 366 0.67 8.93 12.98
CA GLY A 366 0.45 10.37 12.95
C GLY A 366 0.51 11.02 11.56
N LYS A 367 0.72 10.25 10.48
CA LYS A 367 0.80 10.74 9.10
C LYS A 367 -0.50 10.62 8.32
N GLY A 368 -1.56 10.13 8.95
CA GLY A 368 -2.90 10.05 8.37
C GLY A 368 -3.69 8.85 8.88
N THR A 369 -4.92 8.73 8.42
CA THR A 369 -5.82 7.62 8.70
C THR A 369 -6.33 7.06 7.39
N LEU A 370 -6.23 5.75 7.20
CA LEU A 370 -6.81 5.09 6.04
C LEU A 370 -8.34 5.17 6.15
N VAL A 371 -8.98 5.83 5.19
CA VAL A 371 -10.43 6.02 5.13
C VAL A 371 -11.07 4.79 4.48
N GLU A 372 -10.65 4.50 3.24
CA GLU A 372 -11.17 3.36 2.48
C GLU A 372 -10.16 2.93 1.40
N THR A 373 -10.28 1.69 0.96
CA THR A 373 -9.60 1.18 -0.24
C THR A 373 -10.66 0.74 -1.24
N LYS A 374 -10.69 1.39 -2.41
CA LYS A 374 -11.70 1.14 -3.43
C LYS A 374 -11.14 1.36 -4.82
N GLY A 375 -11.52 0.49 -5.75
CA GLY A 375 -11.16 0.62 -7.16
C GLY A 375 -9.65 0.58 -7.43
N GLY A 376 -8.87 -0.15 -6.62
CA GLY A 376 -7.42 -0.25 -6.76
C GLY A 376 -6.65 0.93 -6.16
N GLN A 377 -7.33 1.80 -5.41
CA GLN A 377 -6.77 3.00 -4.79
C GLN A 377 -7.07 3.02 -3.29
N ALA A 378 -6.23 3.71 -2.52
CA ALA A 378 -6.41 3.93 -1.09
C ALA A 378 -6.59 5.43 -0.82
N TYR A 379 -7.55 5.77 0.04
CA TYR A 379 -7.86 7.13 0.42
C TYR A 379 -7.40 7.36 1.85
N ILE A 380 -6.52 8.33 2.06
CA ILE A 380 -5.93 8.65 3.37
C ILE A 380 -6.36 10.06 3.76
N ALA A 381 -7.00 10.19 4.93
CA ALA A 381 -7.33 11.48 5.51
C ALA A 381 -6.21 11.94 6.45
N TYR A 382 -5.84 13.21 6.35
CA TYR A 382 -4.86 13.85 7.24
C TYR A 382 -5.30 15.26 7.61
N THR A 383 -4.85 15.76 8.76
CA THR A 383 -5.13 17.13 9.22
C THR A 383 -3.87 17.98 9.09
N ALA A 384 -3.95 19.09 8.37
CA ALA A 384 -2.82 20.01 8.19
C ALA A 384 -2.58 20.84 9.47
N PRO A 385 -1.31 21.10 9.86
CA PRO A 385 -0.98 22.04 10.93
C PRO A 385 -1.35 23.49 10.57
N SER A 386 -1.29 24.42 11.52
CA SER A 386 -1.64 25.84 11.28
C SER A 386 -0.68 26.56 10.32
N GLY A 387 0.51 26.02 10.08
CA GLY A 387 1.53 26.52 9.15
C GLY A 387 2.74 25.59 9.09
N GLY A 388 3.61 25.78 8.10
CA GLY A 388 4.84 24.98 7.93
C GLY A 388 4.74 23.89 6.86
N GLU A 389 5.41 22.76 7.07
CA GLU A 389 5.38 21.62 6.13
C GLU A 389 4.93 20.36 6.89
N ILE A 390 4.15 19.50 6.22
CA ILE A 390 3.80 18.16 6.71
C ILE A 390 4.28 17.14 5.69
N GLU A 391 5.07 16.18 6.17
CA GLU A 391 5.47 15.01 5.40
C GLU A 391 4.47 13.87 5.66
N LEU A 392 3.93 13.27 4.60
CA LEU A 392 3.02 12.13 4.62
C LEU A 392 3.77 10.90 4.10
N THR A 393 3.91 9.89 4.96
CA THR A 393 4.65 8.66 4.67
C THR A 393 3.82 7.41 4.99
N GLY A 394 4.20 6.29 4.37
CA GLY A 394 3.62 4.99 4.68
C GLY A 394 4.04 3.90 3.71
N THR A 395 3.40 2.74 3.83
CA THR A 395 3.67 1.56 3.00
C THR A 395 2.43 1.15 2.22
N ILE A 396 2.61 0.80 0.94
CA ILE A 396 1.61 0.16 0.09
C ILE A 396 2.09 -1.22 -0.32
N ALA A 397 1.23 -2.24 -0.29
CA ALA A 397 1.53 -3.60 -0.70
C ALA A 397 0.47 -4.16 -1.65
N ILE A 398 0.93 -4.82 -2.72
CA ILE A 398 0.07 -5.50 -3.70
C ILE A 398 0.39 -7.00 -3.67
N LYS A 399 -0.65 -7.83 -3.77
CA LYS A 399 -0.51 -9.29 -3.92
C LYS A 399 -0.24 -9.66 -5.37
N ASP A 400 0.79 -10.47 -5.61
CA ASP A 400 1.01 -11.08 -6.92
C ASP A 400 0.00 -12.22 -7.19
N LYS A 401 0.06 -12.83 -8.39
CA LYS A 401 -0.77 -13.99 -8.78
C LYS A 401 -0.57 -15.24 -7.89
N PHE A 402 0.51 -15.29 -7.12
CA PHE A 402 0.90 -16.41 -6.27
C PHE A 402 0.70 -16.12 -4.76
N GLY A 403 0.14 -14.95 -4.41
CA GLY A 403 -0.17 -14.54 -3.05
C GLY A 403 0.94 -13.81 -2.29
N ASN A 404 2.11 -13.55 -2.90
CA ASN A 404 3.18 -12.80 -2.25
C ASN A 404 2.85 -11.30 -2.22
N LEU A 405 3.14 -10.66 -1.08
CA LEU A 405 3.03 -9.22 -0.93
C LEU A 405 4.33 -8.54 -1.37
N LYS A 406 4.22 -7.57 -2.28
CA LYS A 406 5.33 -6.66 -2.61
C LYS A 406 5.09 -5.29 -1.96
N PRO A 407 5.74 -4.99 -0.83
CA PRO A 407 5.64 -3.68 -0.21
C PRO A 407 6.48 -2.65 -0.99
N ALA A 408 5.99 -1.43 -1.04
CA ALA A 408 6.69 -0.24 -1.52
C ALA A 408 6.38 0.92 -0.56
N GLN A 409 7.38 1.75 -0.28
CA GLN A 409 7.21 2.95 0.52
C GLN A 409 6.77 4.12 -0.35
N TYR A 410 5.92 4.98 0.20
CA TYR A 410 5.59 6.28 -0.39
C TYR A 410 5.93 7.40 0.60
N SER A 411 6.38 8.54 0.07
CA SER A 411 6.58 9.78 0.82
C SER A 411 6.17 10.98 -0.05
N THR A 412 5.44 11.93 0.53
CA THR A 412 5.12 13.21 -0.10
C THR A 412 5.11 14.35 0.93
N VAL A 413 5.55 15.55 0.54
CA VAL A 413 5.58 16.74 1.41
C VAL A 413 4.54 17.74 0.96
N VAL A 414 3.70 18.20 1.88
CA VAL A 414 2.67 19.22 1.66
C VAL A 414 3.04 20.48 2.43
N LYS A 415 3.10 21.62 1.75
CA LYS A 415 3.36 22.93 2.37
C LYS A 415 2.04 23.57 2.79
N VAL A 416 1.95 24.01 4.04
CA VAL A 416 0.75 24.63 4.61
C VAL A 416 0.94 26.13 4.73
N VAL A 417 0.10 26.86 4.00
CA VAL A 417 0.14 28.33 3.94
C VAL A 417 -0.77 28.92 5.02
N GLU A 418 -0.22 29.83 5.82
CA GLU A 418 -0.98 30.57 6.82
C GLU A 418 -1.97 31.53 6.15
N LYS A 419 -3.22 31.55 6.63
CA LYS A 419 -4.24 32.50 6.15
C LYS A 419 -3.92 33.90 6.70
N GLY A 420 -3.48 34.81 5.84
CA GLY A 420 -3.23 36.22 6.17
C GLY A 420 -4.02 37.16 5.26
N GLY A 421 -4.66 38.17 5.85
CA GLY A 421 -5.34 39.25 5.13
C GLY A 421 -5.06 40.61 5.79
N SER A 422 -5.03 41.68 5.01
CA SER A 422 -4.89 43.05 5.51
C SER A 422 -6.12 43.88 5.15
N ILE A 423 -6.58 44.68 6.11
CA ILE A 423 -7.63 45.68 5.89
C ILE A 423 -6.97 47.05 6.07
N ALA A 424 -7.04 47.89 5.05
CA ALA A 424 -6.50 49.25 5.07
C ALA A 424 -7.58 50.26 4.70
N LEU A 425 -7.48 51.46 5.27
CA LEU A 425 -8.33 52.62 4.94
C LEU A 425 -7.48 53.65 4.18
N PRO A 426 -7.51 53.68 2.84
CA PRO A 426 -6.62 54.54 2.05
C PRO A 426 -6.81 56.04 2.33
N GLU A 427 -8.06 56.49 2.55
CA GLU A 427 -8.37 57.92 2.71
C GLU A 427 -7.85 58.54 4.01
N VAL A 428 -7.67 57.75 5.07
CA VAL A 428 -7.10 58.19 6.35
C VAL A 428 -5.58 57.99 6.42
N SER A 429 -4.98 57.38 5.41
CA SER A 429 -3.56 57.07 5.36
C SER A 429 -2.73 58.31 5.02
N VAL A 430 -2.47 59.14 6.03
CA VAL A 430 -1.71 60.40 5.90
C VAL A 430 -0.52 60.42 6.86
N PHE A 431 0.57 61.07 6.46
CA PHE A 431 1.72 61.34 7.33
C PHE A 431 1.62 62.75 7.92
N TYR A 432 1.97 62.90 9.19
CA TYR A 432 2.03 64.21 9.84
C TYR A 432 3.48 64.69 9.98
N THR A 433 3.73 65.97 9.68
CA THR A 433 5.01 66.62 10.03
C THR A 433 5.13 66.78 11.54
N ASP A 434 6.35 66.93 12.07
CA ASP A 434 6.60 67.12 13.51
C ASP A 434 5.99 66.03 14.42
N TRP A 435 5.74 64.84 13.88
CA TRP A 435 5.18 63.69 14.61
C TRP A 435 5.89 62.40 14.20
N PRO A 436 6.22 61.50 15.14
CA PRO A 436 6.68 60.15 14.81
C PRO A 436 5.53 59.32 14.22
N ASN A 437 5.50 59.18 12.90
CA ASN A 437 4.52 58.33 12.22
C ASN A 437 4.94 56.86 12.39
N LYS A 438 4.18 56.11 13.18
CA LYS A 438 4.49 54.72 13.52
C LYS A 438 3.83 53.80 12.48
N VAL A 439 4.63 52.99 11.78
CA VAL A 439 4.14 52.14 10.69
C VAL A 439 4.45 50.68 10.98
N THR A 440 3.42 49.84 10.95
CA THR A 440 3.55 48.37 10.93
C THR A 440 3.47 47.88 9.48
N TYR A 441 4.16 46.80 9.19
CA TYR A 441 4.18 46.18 7.87
C TYR A 441 4.47 44.70 7.99
N SER A 442 3.91 43.92 7.08
CA SER A 442 4.15 42.48 6.95
C SER A 442 4.20 42.13 5.46
N ALA A 443 4.94 41.08 5.12
CA ALA A 443 4.96 40.53 3.78
C ALA A 443 5.10 39.01 3.89
N SER A 444 4.34 38.29 3.07
CA SER A 444 4.35 36.82 3.04
C SER A 444 5.43 36.31 2.09
N GLY A 445 6.01 35.15 2.40
CA GLY A 445 7.00 34.49 1.53
C GLY A 445 8.43 35.04 1.61
N VAL A 446 8.78 35.76 2.69
CA VAL A 446 10.12 36.33 2.90
C VAL A 446 10.60 36.10 4.34
N VAL A 447 11.91 35.90 4.52
CA VAL A 447 12.54 35.65 5.84
C VAL A 447 12.71 36.92 6.67
N SER A 448 12.69 38.08 6.03
CA SER A 448 12.74 39.37 6.71
C SER A 448 12.08 40.45 5.88
N THR A 449 11.53 41.46 6.55
CA THR A 449 10.89 42.62 5.94
C THR A 449 11.49 43.92 6.47
N SER A 450 11.68 44.88 5.58
CA SER A 450 12.15 46.22 5.92
C SER A 450 11.45 47.28 5.06
N VAL A 451 11.34 48.48 5.61
CA VAL A 451 10.87 49.64 4.86
C VAL A 451 12.01 50.63 4.63
N SER A 452 12.09 51.15 3.41
CA SER A 452 12.83 52.36 3.10
C SER A 452 11.85 53.50 2.85
N CYS A 453 12.31 54.73 3.12
CA CYS A 453 11.46 55.90 3.03
C CYS A 453 12.14 57.02 2.25
N ARG A 454 11.44 57.57 1.26
CA ARG A 454 11.85 58.78 0.53
C ARG A 454 10.97 59.95 0.98
N GLY A 455 11.61 61.03 1.44
CA GLY A 455 10.92 62.19 2.02
C GLY A 455 10.73 62.10 3.55
N CYS A 456 11.22 61.04 4.18
CA CYS A 456 11.26 60.92 5.63
C CYS A 456 12.56 60.25 6.11
N SER A 457 12.83 60.37 7.41
CA SER A 457 13.92 59.70 8.10
C SER A 457 13.36 58.61 9.02
N LYS A 458 14.13 57.55 9.21
CA LYS A 458 13.76 56.41 10.06
C LYS A 458 14.53 56.45 11.37
N SER A 459 13.85 56.19 12.49
CA SER A 459 14.52 55.99 13.78
C SER A 459 15.37 54.72 13.78
N SER A 460 16.63 54.81 14.21
CA SER A 460 17.47 53.64 14.45
C SER A 460 17.19 52.96 15.80
N LYS A 461 16.63 53.70 16.77
CA LYS A 461 16.42 53.25 18.16
C LYS A 461 15.01 52.69 18.41
N ASN A 462 13.99 53.20 17.72
CA ASN A 462 12.59 52.87 18.00
C ASN A 462 12.03 51.90 16.94
N LYS A 463 11.96 50.61 17.28
CA LYS A 463 11.44 49.52 16.42
C LYS A 463 10.18 48.80 16.96
N SER A 464 9.70 49.24 18.11
CA SER A 464 8.47 48.75 18.72
C SER A 464 7.88 49.82 19.64
N TRP A 465 6.59 49.71 19.92
CA TRP A 465 5.92 50.54 20.92
C TRP A 465 4.72 49.78 21.51
N LYS A 466 4.26 50.22 22.68
CA LYS A 466 2.95 49.85 23.21
C LYS A 466 1.97 50.98 22.98
N ASP A 467 0.73 50.66 22.64
CA ASP A 467 -0.35 51.65 22.65
C ASP A 467 -0.84 51.91 24.09
N ALA A 468 -1.84 52.78 24.23
CA ALA A 468 -2.41 53.12 25.53
C ALA A 468 -3.18 51.95 26.19
N ASP A 469 -3.54 50.94 25.41
CA ASP A 469 -4.29 49.76 25.81
C ASP A 469 -3.34 48.57 26.13
N GLY A 470 -2.02 48.83 26.07
CA GLY A 470 -0.96 47.86 26.40
C GLY A 470 -0.55 46.94 25.27
N VAL A 471 -1.16 47.06 24.08
CA VAL A 471 -0.89 46.21 22.91
C VAL A 471 0.46 46.58 22.31
N SER A 472 1.29 45.57 22.08
CA SER A 472 2.65 45.75 21.55
C SER A 472 2.66 45.66 20.04
N PHE A 473 3.21 46.68 19.38
CA PHE A 473 3.39 46.73 17.94
C PHE A 473 4.88 46.73 17.61
N LYS A 474 5.25 46.01 16.56
CA LYS A 474 6.58 46.02 15.95
C LYS A 474 6.51 46.75 14.61
N GLY A 475 7.42 47.68 14.38
CA GLY A 475 7.41 48.52 13.20
C GLY A 475 8.39 49.67 13.29
N ASP A 476 8.44 50.52 12.28
CA ASP A 476 9.39 51.62 12.19
C ASP A 476 8.73 52.97 12.52
N TRP A 477 9.46 53.84 13.22
CA TRP A 477 9.07 55.23 13.45
C TRP A 477 9.66 56.11 12.35
N LEU A 478 8.78 56.77 11.60
CA LEU A 478 9.11 57.57 10.44
C LEU A 478 8.83 59.05 10.68
N TYR A 479 9.85 59.89 10.46
CA TYR A 479 9.80 61.34 10.66
C TYR A 479 9.89 62.06 9.33
N VAL A 480 8.83 62.79 8.97
CA VAL A 480 8.77 63.52 7.71
C VAL A 480 9.82 64.63 7.66
N ASN A 481 10.56 64.73 6.55
CA ASN A 481 11.55 65.78 6.35
C ASN A 481 10.84 67.14 6.16
N ARG A 482 11.46 68.24 6.64
CA ARG A 482 10.92 69.60 6.48
C ARG A 482 10.68 69.94 5.00
N GLY A 483 9.55 70.58 4.69
CA GLY A 483 9.19 71.01 3.33
C GLY A 483 8.57 69.91 2.44
N THR A 484 8.43 68.69 2.94
CA THR A 484 7.92 67.55 2.15
C THR A 484 6.40 67.56 2.04
N ARG A 485 5.86 67.38 0.83
CA ARG A 485 4.40 67.32 0.56
C ARG A 485 3.84 65.89 0.41
N SER A 486 4.69 64.91 0.13
CA SER A 486 4.32 63.48 0.05
C SER A 486 5.51 62.61 0.45
N VAL A 487 5.25 61.50 1.12
CA VAL A 487 6.25 60.50 1.49
C VAL A 487 6.00 59.23 0.69
N THR A 488 7.06 58.62 0.16
CA THR A 488 6.99 57.30 -0.47
C THR A 488 7.66 56.27 0.43
N VAL A 489 6.91 55.25 0.84
CA VAL A 489 7.41 54.13 1.63
C VAL A 489 7.52 52.92 0.70
N THR A 490 8.73 52.36 0.59
CA THR A 490 8.99 51.16 -0.21
C THR A 490 9.12 49.97 0.72
N LEU A 491 8.29 48.94 0.50
CA LEU A 491 8.35 47.68 1.23
C LEU A 491 9.29 46.71 0.52
N GLN A 492 10.26 46.18 1.26
CA GLN A 492 11.27 45.25 0.75
C GLN A 492 11.38 44.07 1.71
N GLY A 493 11.79 42.92 1.19
CA GLY A 493 12.12 41.76 2.00
C GLY A 493 13.26 40.94 1.42
N LYS A 494 13.74 39.97 2.17
CA LYS A 494 14.70 38.97 1.68
C LYS A 494 14.01 37.63 1.47
N ASP A 495 14.22 37.02 0.31
CA ASP A 495 13.79 35.63 0.08
C ASP A 495 14.66 34.63 0.87
N ASN A 496 14.31 33.34 0.80
CA ASN A 496 15.06 32.26 1.47
C ASN A 496 16.52 32.14 0.98
N ASN A 497 16.84 32.72 -0.18
CA ASN A 497 18.18 32.71 -0.79
C ASN A 497 18.98 34.00 -0.48
N GLY A 498 18.41 34.92 0.29
CA GLY A 498 19.03 36.19 0.68
C GLY A 498 18.91 37.31 -0.36
N ASN A 499 18.21 37.11 -1.47
CA ASN A 499 17.98 38.13 -2.50
C ASN A 499 16.93 39.15 -2.05
N ASN A 500 17.11 40.39 -2.48
CA ASN A 500 16.16 41.47 -2.18
C ASN A 500 14.93 41.40 -3.10
N VAL A 501 13.75 41.32 -2.50
CA VAL A 501 12.45 41.36 -3.18
C VAL A 501 11.74 42.67 -2.82
N LYS A 502 11.26 43.40 -3.84
CA LYS A 502 10.49 44.65 -3.68
C LYS A 502 9.00 44.35 -3.84
N PHE A 503 8.21 44.71 -2.83
CA PHE A 503 6.75 44.46 -2.81
C PHE A 503 5.93 45.64 -3.37
N GLY A 504 6.52 46.83 -3.43
CA GLY A 504 5.85 48.00 -3.99
C GLY A 504 6.29 49.32 -3.37
N ASP A 505 5.90 50.41 -4.03
CA ASP A 505 6.08 51.79 -3.57
C ASP A 505 4.72 52.39 -3.19
N TYR A 506 4.57 52.77 -1.92
CA TYR A 506 3.33 53.31 -1.37
C TYR A 506 3.49 54.80 -1.10
N LYS A 507 2.74 55.64 -1.82
CA LYS A 507 2.81 57.09 -1.71
C LYS A 507 1.70 57.61 -0.81
N TYR A 508 2.09 58.35 0.24
CA TYR A 508 1.18 58.94 1.20
C TYR A 508 1.29 60.48 1.19
N PRO A 509 0.17 61.21 1.26
CA PRO A 509 0.19 62.66 1.40
C PRO A 509 0.67 63.09 2.80
N VAL A 510 1.31 64.25 2.88
CA VAL A 510 1.77 64.83 4.15
C VAL A 510 0.86 65.98 4.58
N LYS A 511 0.39 65.96 5.82
CA LYS A 511 -0.31 67.06 6.48
C LYS A 511 0.54 67.66 7.60
N LYS A 512 0.28 68.93 7.92
CA LYS A 512 0.86 69.55 9.12
C LYS A 512 0.23 68.92 10.36
N PHE A 513 1.01 68.79 11.43
CA PHE A 513 0.45 68.38 12.71
C PHE A 513 -0.70 69.32 13.12
N PRO A 514 -1.85 68.79 13.59
CA PRO A 514 -2.98 69.63 13.99
C PRO A 514 -2.58 70.59 15.11
N LYS A 515 -3.07 71.83 15.02
CA LYS A 515 -2.92 72.81 16.10
C LYS A 515 -3.86 72.45 17.27
N PRO A 516 -3.49 72.77 18.52
CA PRO A 516 -4.39 72.61 19.65
C PRO A 516 -5.55 73.61 19.58
N GLU A 517 -6.63 73.30 20.28
CA GLU A 517 -7.82 74.12 20.47
C GLU A 517 -8.06 74.34 21.97
N VAL A 518 -8.76 75.42 22.31
CA VAL A 518 -9.12 75.73 23.70
C VAL A 518 -10.21 74.77 24.16
N LYS A 519 -9.95 73.98 25.21
CA LYS A 519 -10.92 73.02 25.79
C LYS A 519 -11.78 73.67 26.87
N THR A 520 -11.29 74.72 27.54
CA THR A 520 -12.06 75.49 28.51
C THR A 520 -13.20 76.26 27.83
N LYS A 521 -14.44 75.84 28.03
CA LYS A 521 -15.63 76.49 27.43
C LYS A 521 -16.15 77.70 28.22
N SER A 522 -16.00 77.69 29.55
CA SER A 522 -16.49 78.78 30.40
C SER A 522 -15.62 79.04 31.63
N LEU A 523 -15.59 80.27 32.11
CA LEU A 523 -14.85 80.70 33.31
C LEU A 523 -15.68 81.61 34.20
N ALA A 524 -15.54 81.47 35.52
CA ALA A 524 -16.23 82.33 36.49
C ALA A 524 -15.57 83.71 36.57
N LYS A 525 -16.36 84.79 36.48
CA LYS A 525 -15.85 86.17 36.58
C LYS A 525 -15.21 86.45 37.94
N SER A 526 -15.80 85.95 39.03
CA SER A 526 -15.40 86.26 40.41
C SER A 526 -14.11 85.56 40.87
N ARG A 527 -13.83 84.35 40.37
CA ARG A 527 -12.70 83.52 40.81
C ARG A 527 -11.64 83.27 39.72
N GLY A 528 -11.97 83.55 38.46
CA GLY A 528 -11.16 83.16 37.31
C GLY A 528 -11.14 81.63 37.13
N GLY A 529 -10.07 81.12 36.53
CA GLY A 529 -9.86 79.68 36.39
C GLY A 529 -8.68 79.30 35.52
N PHE A 530 -8.46 77.99 35.37
CA PHE A 530 -7.39 77.42 34.56
C PHE A 530 -7.85 77.21 33.11
N LEU A 531 -6.94 77.48 32.20
CA LEU A 531 -7.10 77.31 30.78
C LEU A 531 -6.50 75.97 30.37
N ASP A 532 -7.33 75.12 29.78
CA ASP A 532 -6.92 73.85 29.22
C ASP A 532 -6.97 73.89 27.69
N VAL A 533 -5.99 73.25 27.08
CA VAL A 533 -5.76 73.23 25.64
C VAL A 533 -5.41 71.82 25.21
N GLY A 534 -6.01 71.36 24.12
CA GLY A 534 -5.84 70.00 23.63
C GLY A 534 -6.17 69.89 22.16
N LEU A 535 -5.94 68.74 21.55
CA LEU A 535 -6.36 68.52 20.17
C LEU A 535 -7.88 68.42 20.07
N GLY A 536 -8.44 68.83 18.92
CA GLY A 536 -9.86 68.60 18.60
C GLY A 536 -10.23 67.12 18.60
N ASP A 537 -11.50 66.82 18.82
CA ASP A 537 -11.99 65.45 19.03
C ASP A 537 -11.86 64.56 17.77
N ALA A 538 -11.66 65.17 16.60
CA ALA A 538 -11.39 64.49 15.33
C ALA A 538 -10.01 63.82 15.25
N PHE A 539 -9.10 64.08 16.20
CA PHE A 539 -7.72 63.60 16.16
C PHE A 539 -7.45 62.56 17.25
N ASN A 540 -7.13 61.33 16.84
CA ASN A 540 -6.92 60.20 17.75
C ASN A 540 -5.46 60.05 18.25
N PHE A 541 -4.77 61.16 18.54
CA PHE A 541 -3.40 61.11 19.04
C PHE A 541 -3.38 61.00 20.57
N LYS A 542 -2.99 59.83 21.10
CA LYS A 542 -2.84 59.61 22.55
C LYS A 542 -1.46 60.09 23.05
N GLY A 543 -1.41 60.63 24.27
CA GLY A 543 -0.16 60.98 24.97
C GLY A 543 0.41 62.38 24.71
N ILE A 544 -0.31 63.25 23.98
CA ILE A 544 0.11 64.62 23.70
C ILE A 544 -0.48 65.57 24.75
N LYS A 545 0.38 66.36 25.39
CA LYS A 545 -0.04 67.42 26.31
C LYS A 545 0.42 68.78 25.79
N TYR A 546 -0.38 69.80 26.06
CA TYR A 546 -0.06 71.19 25.75
C TYR A 546 -0.05 71.98 27.05
N LYS A 547 0.96 72.83 27.21
CA LYS A 547 1.08 73.74 28.35
C LYS A 547 0.73 75.15 27.89
N VAL A 548 -0.21 75.81 28.57
CA VAL A 548 -0.46 77.25 28.38
C VAL A 548 0.68 78.02 29.04
N THR A 549 1.33 78.89 28.27
CA THR A 549 2.45 79.73 28.73
C THR A 549 2.03 81.17 28.99
N GLY A 550 0.89 81.59 28.45
CA GLY A 550 0.28 82.91 28.61
C GLY A 550 -0.74 83.17 27.53
N GLY A 551 -1.20 84.40 27.40
CA GLY A 551 -2.14 84.79 26.36
C GLY A 551 -2.61 86.24 26.48
N GLU A 552 -3.60 86.60 25.69
CA GLU A 552 -4.24 87.90 25.69
C GLU A 552 -5.76 87.75 25.69
N ILE A 553 -6.43 88.53 26.54
CA ILE A 553 -7.89 88.59 26.60
C ILE A 553 -8.33 90.05 26.85
N LEU A 554 -9.31 90.54 26.08
CA LEU A 554 -9.82 91.92 26.19
C LEU A 554 -8.73 93.01 26.15
N GLY A 555 -7.68 92.81 25.33
CA GLY A 555 -6.53 93.73 25.23
C GLY A 555 -5.58 93.69 26.43
N LYS A 556 -5.70 92.70 27.32
CA LYS A 556 -4.81 92.50 28.48
C LYS A 556 -4.04 91.19 28.34
N GLY A 557 -2.72 91.29 28.35
CA GLY A 557 -1.84 90.12 28.46
C GLY A 557 -1.91 89.44 29.83
N PHE A 558 -1.71 88.13 29.85
CA PHE A 558 -1.53 87.35 31.07
C PHE A 558 -0.45 86.29 30.86
N SER A 559 0.16 85.85 31.97
CA SER A 559 1.21 84.84 31.99
C SER A 559 0.75 83.62 32.80
N GLY A 560 1.14 82.44 32.33
CA GLY A 560 0.71 81.16 32.90
C GLY A 560 -0.64 80.68 32.36
N ASP A 561 -1.12 79.59 32.96
CA ASP A 561 -2.34 78.87 32.59
C ASP A 561 -3.58 79.36 33.33
N ARG A 562 -3.43 80.26 34.30
CA ARG A 562 -4.53 80.77 35.13
C ARG A 562 -4.90 82.20 34.78
N LEU A 563 -6.17 82.40 34.42
CA LEU A 563 -6.77 83.74 34.33
C LEU A 563 -7.22 84.21 35.71
N LYS A 564 -6.79 85.42 36.09
CA LYS A 564 -7.19 86.08 37.34
C LYS A 564 -8.44 86.92 37.12
N PRO A 565 -9.26 87.19 38.15
CA PRO A 565 -10.42 88.08 38.05
C PRO A 565 -10.10 89.46 37.45
N ALA A 566 -8.89 89.99 37.69
CA ALA A 566 -8.42 91.27 37.13
C ALA A 566 -8.34 91.30 35.59
N ASN A 567 -8.13 90.14 34.95
CA ASN A 567 -8.13 90.01 33.50
C ASN A 567 -9.57 90.00 32.94
N LEU A 568 -10.56 89.66 33.76
CA LEU A 568 -11.97 89.53 33.40
C LEU A 568 -12.84 90.71 33.86
N SER A 569 -12.25 91.77 34.42
CA SER A 569 -13.00 92.89 35.01
C SER A 569 -13.92 93.61 34.01
N LYS A 570 -13.50 93.69 32.74
CA LYS A 570 -14.23 94.29 31.63
C LYS A 570 -15.31 93.37 31.01
N ALA A 571 -15.37 92.10 31.41
CA ALA A 571 -16.34 91.14 30.88
C ALA A 571 -17.70 91.23 31.60
N ARG A 572 -18.80 91.00 30.89
CA ARG A 572 -20.14 90.82 31.48
C ARG A 572 -20.44 89.32 31.69
N PRO A 573 -21.13 88.92 32.78
CA PRO A 573 -21.67 87.57 32.89
C PRO A 573 -22.56 87.23 31.68
N GLY A 574 -22.41 86.03 31.13
CA GLY A 574 -23.02 85.57 29.88
C GLY A 574 -22.31 86.00 28.59
N GLN A 575 -21.25 86.83 28.67
CA GLN A 575 -20.54 87.31 27.48
C GLN A 575 -19.54 86.26 26.96
N LYS A 576 -19.57 86.01 25.65
CA LYS A 576 -18.54 85.24 24.93
C LYS A 576 -17.41 86.16 24.50
N ILE A 577 -16.19 85.82 24.89
CA ILE A 577 -15.00 86.64 24.65
C ILE A 577 -13.95 85.82 23.91
N GLY A 578 -13.39 86.42 22.86
CA GLY A 578 -12.23 85.88 22.16
C GLY A 578 -10.99 85.92 23.05
N ILE A 579 -10.23 84.83 23.05
CA ILE A 579 -8.97 84.70 23.78
C ILE A 579 -7.88 84.21 22.84
N VAL A 580 -6.71 84.81 22.95
CA VAL A 580 -5.49 84.36 22.26
C VAL A 580 -4.62 83.65 23.29
N LEU A 581 -4.20 82.41 23.04
CA LEU A 581 -3.35 81.63 23.93
C LEU A 581 -2.00 81.31 23.28
N PHE A 582 -0.94 81.47 24.07
CA PHE A 582 0.40 80.99 23.76
C PHE A 582 0.59 79.63 24.40
N THR A 583 0.68 78.59 23.57
CA THR A 583 0.78 77.20 24.00
C THR A 583 2.15 76.62 23.66
N LYS A 584 2.60 75.63 24.43
CA LYS A 584 3.81 74.86 24.18
C LYS A 584 3.52 73.37 24.26
N ARG A 585 3.78 72.61 23.19
CA ARG A 585 3.61 71.14 23.17
C ARG A 585 4.70 70.47 24.00
N THR A 586 4.34 69.52 24.88
CA THR A 586 5.28 68.98 25.88
C THR A 586 6.37 68.08 25.31
N ASP A 587 6.10 67.39 24.20
CA ASP A 587 7.00 66.42 23.56
C ASP A 587 8.15 67.05 22.76
N THR A 588 7.89 68.19 22.13
CA THR A 588 8.77 68.84 21.15
C THR A 588 9.11 70.27 21.52
N GLY A 589 8.42 70.84 22.51
CA GLY A 589 8.59 72.21 22.94
C GLY A 589 8.14 73.26 21.91
N LYS A 590 7.47 72.84 20.83
CA LYS A 590 6.95 73.74 19.79
C LYS A 590 5.94 74.70 20.40
N LYS A 591 6.08 75.98 20.07
CA LYS A 591 5.18 77.04 20.52
C LYS A 591 4.16 77.33 19.43
N ASP A 592 2.88 77.35 19.80
CA ASP A 592 1.77 77.67 18.91
C ASP A 592 0.91 78.76 19.53
N ILE A 593 0.48 79.71 18.70
CA ILE A 593 -0.52 80.72 19.04
C ILE A 593 -1.86 80.21 18.53
N ILE A 594 -2.85 80.16 19.43
CA ILE A 594 -4.19 79.68 19.11
C ILE A 594 -5.23 80.69 19.57
N ASP A 595 -6.31 80.78 18.80
CA ASP A 595 -7.46 81.62 19.13
C ASP A 595 -8.60 80.72 19.62
N GLY A 596 -9.36 81.21 20.59
CA GLY A 596 -10.52 80.51 21.12
C GLY A 596 -11.58 81.48 21.61
N VAL A 597 -12.70 80.92 22.07
CA VAL A 597 -13.80 81.70 22.64
C VAL A 597 -14.19 81.07 23.97
N ILE A 598 -14.29 81.89 25.01
CA ILE A 598 -14.69 81.46 26.35
C ILE A 598 -15.90 82.27 26.78
N GLU A 599 -16.88 81.59 27.37
CA GLU A 599 -18.04 82.24 27.99
C GLU A 599 -17.77 82.59 29.46
N ILE A 600 -18.01 83.84 29.84
CA ILE A 600 -17.82 84.28 31.22
C ILE A 600 -19.11 84.07 32.02
N LYS A 601 -19.04 83.30 33.09
CA LYS A 601 -20.16 83.01 34.01
C LYS A 601 -20.10 83.88 35.26
#